data_AF-A0A8J2H923-F1
#
_entry.id   AF-A0A8J2H923-F1
#
_cell.length_a   1.000
_cell.length_b   1.000
_cell.length_c   1.000
_cell.angle_alpha   90.00
_cell.angle_beta   90.00
_cell.angle_gamma   90.00
#
_symmetry.space_group_name_H-M   'P 1'
#
loop_
_entity.id
_entity.type
_entity.pdbx_description
1 polymer ?
#
loop_
_entity_poly.entity_id
_entity_poly.type
_entity_poly.pdbx_seq_one_letter_code
_entity_poly.pdbx_strand_id
1 'polypeptide(L)'
;MSMESIMSSFTDDGEIDEWVIGDENVELKGYVDVIEGTKMVESKKFPLAKPTPFSKILINTGSQRRIRAVFWGAEATKYSSIIHDRTILEIKRGKVTAGNPEFNNPHHRIFRLEVTVTSSSKITILDEKFIIETAPIVIFHLPINYLKDLSANVCVQGYLKQEFEPIKSYGSIIGAGVVVDGETKLQVRITKFSDSSPKIPQGTFLKITGVTVASDKGPPLLTVDSMEDIKICSDVKVLASTVLSPMGRRPPNKRKFDWEEEEKQKLKKTG
;
A
#
# COMPACT_ATOMS: atom_id res chain seq x y z
N MET A 1 7.43 -16.31 22.74
CA MET A 1 6.05 -15.98 23.16
C MET A 1 5.11 -16.29 22.02
N SER A 2 3.85 -16.65 22.28
CA SER A 2 2.83 -16.73 21.21
C SER A 2 2.47 -15.33 20.74
N MET A 3 1.96 -15.20 19.51
CA MET A 3 1.56 -13.91 18.94
C MET A 3 0.43 -13.25 19.75
N GLU A 4 -0.51 -14.06 20.25
CA GLU A 4 -1.56 -13.62 21.17
C GLU A 4 -0.99 -13.03 22.46
N SER A 5 0.06 -13.63 23.02
CA SER A 5 0.73 -13.13 24.23
C SER A 5 1.48 -11.82 24.00
N ILE A 6 1.95 -11.55 22.78
CA ILE A 6 2.57 -10.27 22.43
C ILE A 6 1.49 -9.21 22.25
N MET A 7 0.41 -9.53 21.52
CA MET A 7 -0.71 -8.62 21.27
C MET A 7 -1.43 -8.20 22.55
N SER A 8 -1.54 -9.09 23.55
CA SER A 8 -2.10 -8.74 24.85
C SER A 8 -1.28 -7.70 25.62
N SER A 9 -0.05 -7.41 25.17
CA SER A 9 0.80 -6.36 25.76
C SER A 9 0.71 -5.02 25.04
N PHE A 10 -0.02 -4.94 23.92
CA PHE A 10 -0.20 -3.70 23.16
C PHE A 10 -1.21 -2.77 23.86
N THR A 11 -1.15 -1.48 23.54
CA THR A 11 -2.08 -0.51 24.10
C THR A 11 -3.50 -0.85 23.66
N ASP A 12 -4.41 -0.97 24.63
CA ASP A 12 -5.79 -1.33 24.38
C ASP A 12 -6.56 -0.19 23.69
N ASP A 13 -7.54 -0.55 22.86
CA ASP A 13 -8.37 0.43 22.16
C ASP A 13 -9.18 1.31 23.11
N GLY A 14 -9.62 0.76 24.25
CA GLY A 14 -10.34 1.50 25.29
C GLY A 14 -9.48 2.58 25.94
N GLU A 15 -8.18 2.32 26.16
CA GLU A 15 -7.25 3.35 26.64
C GLU A 15 -7.09 4.48 25.60
N ILE A 16 -6.97 4.11 24.32
CA ILE A 16 -6.77 5.08 23.22
C ILE A 16 -8.01 5.96 23.02
N ASP A 17 -9.21 5.43 23.27
CA ASP A 17 -10.47 6.19 23.16
C ASP A 17 -10.60 7.28 24.22
N GLU A 18 -9.95 7.12 25.38
CA GLU A 18 -9.93 8.09 26.48
C GLU A 18 -8.85 9.17 26.31
N TRP A 19 -7.97 9.07 25.30
CA TRP A 19 -6.93 10.07 25.09
C TRP A 19 -7.47 11.46 24.77
N VAL A 20 -6.87 12.47 25.40
CA VAL A 20 -7.25 13.88 25.23
C VAL A 20 -6.07 14.67 24.65
N ILE A 21 -6.38 15.59 23.72
CA ILE A 21 -5.38 16.49 23.13
C ILE A 21 -4.67 17.28 24.25
N GLY A 22 -3.35 17.30 24.19
CA GLY A 22 -2.51 17.99 25.17
C GLY A 22 -2.05 17.12 26.33
N ASP A 23 -2.55 15.88 26.46
CA ASP A 23 -1.91 14.91 27.36
C ASP A 23 -0.49 14.60 26.86
N GLU A 24 0.48 14.61 27.78
CA GLU A 24 1.91 14.41 27.50
C GLU A 24 2.46 13.12 28.11
N ASN A 25 1.59 12.27 28.70
CA ASN A 25 1.98 11.09 29.46
C ASN A 25 1.44 9.77 28.91
N VAL A 26 0.87 9.76 27.69
CA VAL A 26 0.33 8.51 27.12
C VAL A 26 1.41 7.49 26.81
N GLU A 27 1.02 6.22 26.88
CA GLU A 27 1.83 5.07 26.48
C GLU A 27 1.22 4.42 25.23
N LEU A 28 1.99 4.37 24.15
CA LEU A 28 1.60 3.71 22.91
C LEU A 28 2.54 2.53 22.65
N LYS A 29 1.99 1.32 22.63
CA LYS A 29 2.69 0.09 22.34
C LYS A 29 1.99 -0.69 21.25
N GLY A 30 2.76 -1.10 20.25
CA GLY A 30 2.27 -1.85 19.11
C GLY A 30 3.40 -2.13 18.13
N TYR A 31 3.07 -2.61 16.94
CA TYR A 31 4.06 -2.83 15.88
C TYR A 31 3.95 -1.77 14.79
N VAL A 32 5.08 -1.47 14.16
CA VAL A 32 5.13 -0.56 12.99
C VAL A 32 4.51 -1.26 11.79
N ASP A 33 3.44 -0.69 11.25
CA ASP A 33 2.71 -1.24 10.10
C ASP A 33 2.98 -0.46 8.81
N VAL A 34 3.27 0.83 8.91
CA VAL A 34 3.63 1.69 7.76
C VAL A 34 4.69 2.71 8.18
N ILE A 35 5.71 2.90 7.34
CA ILE A 35 6.68 4.00 7.46
C ILE A 35 6.42 4.97 6.30
N GLU A 36 5.99 6.20 6.59
CA GLU A 36 5.72 7.23 5.56
C GLU A 36 7.00 8.00 5.15
N GLY A 37 8.14 7.66 5.77
CA GLY A 37 9.46 8.18 5.46
C GLY A 37 9.83 9.48 6.19
N THR A 38 11.13 9.80 6.17
CA THR A 38 11.67 11.05 6.75
C THR A 38 11.73 12.14 5.68
N LYS A 39 11.25 13.33 6.00
CA LYS A 39 11.27 14.53 5.15
C LYS A 39 11.96 15.67 5.87
N MET A 40 12.49 16.61 5.10
CA MET A 40 12.97 17.89 5.61
C MET A 40 11.86 18.92 5.42
N VAL A 41 11.42 19.54 6.51
CA VAL A 41 10.33 20.53 6.48
C VAL A 41 10.91 21.93 6.63
N GLU A 42 10.71 22.75 5.60
CA GLU A 42 11.08 24.16 5.61
C GLU A 42 10.06 25.00 6.38
N SER A 43 10.54 25.97 7.17
CA SER A 43 9.66 26.87 7.89
C SER A 43 9.17 27.98 6.97
N LYS A 44 7.88 27.98 6.64
CA LYS A 44 7.24 29.10 5.92
C LYS A 44 7.33 30.42 6.69
N LYS A 45 7.35 30.35 8.03
CA LYS A 45 7.43 31.52 8.92
C LYS A 45 8.86 32.03 9.07
N PHE A 46 9.86 31.16 8.92
CA PHE A 46 11.28 31.50 9.01
C PHE A 46 12.04 30.89 7.82
N PRO A 47 11.96 31.50 6.63
CA PRO A 47 12.51 30.94 5.40
C PRO A 47 14.03 30.72 5.41
N LEU A 48 14.75 31.41 6.30
CA LEU A 48 16.20 31.28 6.50
C LEU A 48 16.58 30.24 7.57
N ALA A 49 15.60 29.67 8.27
CA ALA A 49 15.87 28.62 9.25
C ALA A 49 16.25 27.32 8.54
N LYS A 50 17.18 26.56 9.13
CA LYS A 50 17.54 25.24 8.61
C LYS A 50 16.28 24.36 8.54
N PRO A 51 16.09 23.59 7.46
CA PRO A 51 14.98 22.64 7.36
C PRO A 51 14.99 21.69 8.57
N THR A 52 13.81 21.41 9.12
CA THR A 52 13.68 20.55 10.29
C THR A 52 13.33 19.12 9.84
N PRO A 53 14.12 18.10 10.24
CA PRO A 53 13.78 16.71 9.98
C PRO A 53 12.44 16.34 10.58
N PHE A 54 11.70 15.50 9.87
CA PHE A 54 10.35 15.09 10.24
C PHE A 54 10.09 13.68 9.77
N SER A 55 9.58 12.81 10.64
CA SER A 55 9.24 11.43 10.27
C SER A 55 7.87 11.04 10.82
N LYS A 56 7.18 10.18 10.08
CA LYS A 56 5.85 9.65 10.41
C LYS A 56 5.85 8.13 10.27
N ILE A 57 5.27 7.46 11.26
CA ILE A 57 5.00 6.03 11.22
C ILE A 57 3.57 5.76 11.66
N LEU A 58 2.99 4.67 11.18
CA LEU A 58 1.71 4.15 11.67
C LEU A 58 1.98 2.91 12.51
N ILE A 59 1.50 2.96 13.74
CA ILE A 59 1.62 1.89 14.72
C ILE A 59 0.26 1.21 14.82
N ASN A 60 0.26 -0.12 14.71
CA ASN A 60 -0.94 -0.93 14.87
C ASN A 60 -0.89 -1.63 16.24
N THR A 61 -1.98 -1.49 16.99
CA THR A 61 -2.12 -2.00 18.36
C THR A 61 -2.71 -3.42 18.40
N GLY A 62 -2.81 -4.08 17.25
CA GLY A 62 -3.33 -5.45 17.14
C GLY A 62 -4.81 -5.54 16.78
N SER A 63 -5.58 -4.46 16.99
CA SER A 63 -7.00 -4.35 16.65
C SER A 63 -7.27 -3.88 15.21
N GLN A 64 -6.24 -3.79 14.35
CA GLN A 64 -6.25 -3.11 13.04
C GLN A 64 -6.44 -1.58 13.11
N ARG A 65 -6.57 -1.02 14.32
CA ARG A 65 -6.52 0.42 14.56
C ARG A 65 -5.08 0.89 14.39
N ARG A 66 -4.90 1.94 13.59
CA ARG A 66 -3.57 2.53 13.32
C ARG A 66 -3.47 3.90 13.96
N ILE A 67 -2.46 4.10 14.77
CA ILE A 67 -2.18 5.36 15.43
C ILE A 67 -0.93 5.95 14.77
N ARG A 68 -1.00 7.20 14.36
CA ARG A 68 0.16 7.89 13.79
C ARG A 68 1.07 8.36 14.92
N ALA A 69 2.34 7.98 14.85
CA ALA A 69 3.39 8.57 15.66
C ALA A 69 4.28 9.49 14.81
N VAL A 70 4.60 10.65 15.38
CA VAL A 70 5.25 11.74 14.66
C VAL A 70 6.51 12.17 15.39
N PHE A 71 7.59 12.30 14.64
CA PHE A 71 8.92 12.65 15.14
C PHE A 71 9.40 13.94 14.47
N TRP A 72 10.01 14.82 15.26
CA TRP A 72 10.58 16.08 14.78
C TRP A 72 12.05 16.21 15.16
N GLY A 73 12.80 16.96 14.37
CA GLY A 73 14.16 17.37 14.68
C GLY A 73 15.10 16.20 14.95
N ALA A 74 15.79 16.25 16.09
CA ALA A 74 16.78 15.25 16.49
C ALA A 74 16.16 13.85 16.64
N GLU A 75 14.93 13.73 17.16
CA GLU A 75 14.27 12.44 17.35
C GLU A 75 13.95 11.78 15.99
N ALA A 76 13.52 12.57 15.00
CA ALA A 76 13.29 12.06 13.65
C ALA A 76 14.56 11.49 13.04
N THR A 77 15.68 12.21 13.14
CA THR A 77 16.98 11.72 12.65
C THR A 77 17.41 10.47 13.40
N LYS A 78 17.38 10.49 14.73
CA LYS A 78 17.82 9.40 15.62
C LYS A 78 17.10 8.09 15.33
N TYR A 79 15.78 8.12 15.19
CA TYR A 79 14.99 6.90 15.07
C TYR A 79 14.77 6.43 13.62
N SER A 80 14.99 7.29 12.63
CA SER A 80 14.73 6.97 11.22
C SER A 80 15.49 5.75 10.67
N SER A 81 16.68 5.47 11.19
CA SER A 81 17.51 4.34 10.73
C SER A 81 17.31 3.06 11.53
N ILE A 82 16.64 3.12 12.68
CA ILE A 82 16.49 1.99 13.62
C ILE A 82 15.05 1.49 13.72
N ILE A 83 14.06 2.32 13.39
CA ILE A 83 12.67 1.88 13.28
C ILE A 83 12.47 1.23 11.91
N HIS A 84 12.13 -0.05 11.92
CA HIS A 84 11.88 -0.84 10.72
C HIS A 84 10.43 -1.35 10.68
N ASP A 85 10.01 -1.80 9.49
CA ASP A 85 8.72 -2.45 9.32
C ASP A 85 8.58 -3.65 10.26
N ARG A 86 7.39 -3.81 10.82
CA ARG A 86 7.02 -4.85 11.79
C ARG A 86 7.77 -4.85 13.12
N THR A 87 8.65 -3.89 13.38
CA THR A 87 9.30 -3.81 14.69
C THR A 87 8.27 -3.42 15.75
N ILE A 88 8.33 -4.08 16.92
CA ILE A 88 7.51 -3.70 18.06
C ILE A 88 8.16 -2.51 18.75
N LEU A 89 7.37 -1.46 18.99
CA LEU A 89 7.83 -0.28 19.70
C LEU A 89 6.87 0.08 20.84
N GLU A 90 7.44 0.66 21.89
CA GLU A 90 6.75 1.27 23.01
C GLU A 90 7.21 2.72 23.13
N ILE A 91 6.26 3.65 23.01
CA ILE A 91 6.46 5.09 23.21
C ILE A 91 5.82 5.46 24.55
N LYS A 92 6.63 5.88 25.51
CA LYS A 92 6.19 6.41 26.80
C LYS A 92 6.35 7.92 26.82
N ARG A 93 5.45 8.62 27.53
CA ARG A 93 5.42 10.10 27.59
C ARG A 93 5.27 10.69 26.19
N GLY A 94 4.37 10.12 25.41
CA GLY A 94 3.96 10.68 24.13
C GLY A 94 3.01 11.85 24.34
N LYS A 95 3.10 12.86 23.47
CA LYS A 95 2.15 13.97 23.46
C LYS A 95 1.00 13.72 22.50
N VAL A 96 -0.22 13.70 23.00
CA VAL A 96 -1.41 13.57 22.17
C VAL A 96 -1.70 14.88 21.45
N THR A 97 -1.80 14.80 20.13
CA THR A 97 -2.11 15.94 19.25
C THR A 97 -3.27 15.57 18.32
N ALA A 98 -4.01 16.58 17.87
CA ALA A 98 -4.99 16.38 16.82
C ALA A 98 -4.29 15.95 15.53
N GLY A 99 -4.81 14.91 14.88
CA GLY A 99 -4.31 14.52 13.57
C GLY A 99 -4.72 15.50 12.49
N ASN A 100 -3.86 15.68 11.49
CA ASN A 100 -4.20 16.53 10.35
C ASN A 100 -4.89 15.70 9.26
N PRO A 101 -6.21 15.89 9.04
CA PRO A 101 -6.96 15.09 8.07
C PRO A 101 -6.53 15.32 6.62
N GLU A 102 -5.93 16.47 6.28
CA GLU A 102 -5.45 16.77 4.93
C GLU A 102 -4.30 15.86 4.49
N PHE A 103 -3.60 15.26 5.44
CA PHE A 103 -2.46 14.37 5.20
C PHE A 103 -2.78 12.90 5.51
N ASN A 104 -4.06 12.53 5.52
CA ASN A 104 -4.49 11.15 5.69
C ASN A 104 -4.60 10.46 4.34
N ASN A 105 -3.94 9.30 4.20
CA ASN A 105 -4.24 8.38 3.13
C ASN A 105 -5.62 7.74 3.40
N PRO A 106 -6.63 7.90 2.53
CA PRO A 106 -7.98 7.38 2.76
C PRO A 106 -8.05 5.84 2.84
N HIS A 107 -7.01 5.14 2.39
CA HIS A 107 -6.91 3.68 2.49
C HIS A 107 -6.40 3.19 3.85
N HIS A 108 -5.82 4.08 4.68
CA HIS A 108 -5.36 3.73 6.02
C HIS A 108 -6.47 4.03 7.03
N ARG A 109 -6.86 3.04 7.86
CA ARG A 109 -7.77 3.26 9.00
C ARG A 109 -6.99 3.90 10.15
N ILE A 110 -6.68 5.18 10.01
CA ILE A 110 -5.90 5.95 10.98
C ILE A 110 -6.84 6.55 12.02
N PHE A 111 -6.46 6.45 13.29
CA PHE A 111 -7.15 7.10 14.39
C PHE A 111 -7.04 8.64 14.28
N ARG A 112 -8.04 9.36 14.80
CA ARG A 112 -8.15 10.83 14.67
C ARG A 112 -7.08 11.60 15.46
N LEU A 113 -6.50 10.98 16.48
CA LEU A 113 -5.41 11.55 17.28
C LEU A 113 -4.08 10.93 16.90
N GLU A 114 -3.01 11.68 17.14
CA GLU A 114 -1.64 11.29 16.88
C GLU A 114 -0.81 11.39 18.15
N VAL A 115 0.26 10.63 18.21
CA VAL A 115 1.27 10.72 19.26
C VAL A 115 2.49 11.46 18.72
N THR A 116 2.73 12.66 19.20
CA THR A 116 3.94 13.42 18.94
C THR A 116 5.03 13.01 19.93
N VAL A 117 6.15 12.55 19.40
CA VAL A 117 7.37 12.26 20.16
C VAL A 117 8.08 13.58 20.46
N THR A 118 8.35 13.81 21.73
CA THR A 118 9.07 14.99 22.23
C THR A 118 10.41 14.57 22.83
N SER A 119 11.21 15.54 23.28
CA SER A 119 12.47 15.26 23.97
C SER A 119 12.29 14.57 25.33
N SER A 120 11.09 14.59 25.92
CA SER A 120 10.77 13.88 27.16
C SER A 120 10.26 12.45 26.94
N SER A 121 9.89 12.12 25.69
CA SER A 121 9.42 10.78 25.33
C SER A 121 10.52 9.74 25.48
N LYS A 122 10.16 8.55 25.95
CA LYS A 122 11.04 7.39 25.98
C LYS A 122 10.55 6.38 24.96
N ILE A 123 11.45 5.96 24.08
CA ILE A 123 11.14 4.98 23.04
C ILE A 123 11.94 3.72 23.30
N THR A 124 11.23 2.62 23.46
CA THR A 124 11.79 1.28 23.54
C THR A 124 11.49 0.58 22.23
N ILE A 125 12.53 0.12 21.55
CA ILE A 125 12.41 -0.74 20.38
C ILE A 125 12.72 -2.15 20.86
N LEU A 126 11.78 -3.09 20.70
CA LEU A 126 12.03 -4.47 21.04
C LEU A 126 12.75 -5.15 19.88
N ASP A 127 13.73 -6.00 20.18
CA ASP A 127 14.47 -6.78 19.16
C ASP A 127 13.57 -7.81 18.44
N GLU A 128 12.36 -8.03 18.95
CA GLU A 128 11.35 -8.88 18.36
C GLU A 128 10.61 -8.16 17.21
N LYS A 129 10.51 -8.82 16.05
CA LYS A 129 9.63 -8.39 14.97
C LYS A 129 8.27 -9.08 15.09
N PHE A 130 7.21 -8.29 14.93
CA PHE A 130 5.86 -8.79 14.89
C PHE A 130 5.56 -9.42 13.53
N ILE A 131 5.56 -10.75 13.47
CA ILE A 131 5.25 -11.49 12.25
C ILE A 131 3.77 -11.82 12.27
N ILE A 132 3.00 -11.24 11.35
CA ILE A 132 1.67 -11.77 11.05
C ILE A 132 1.90 -12.98 10.14
N GLU A 133 1.42 -14.16 10.55
CA GLU A 133 1.28 -15.29 9.61
C GLU A 133 0.32 -14.84 8.50
N THR A 134 0.90 -14.39 7.40
CA THR A 134 0.15 -14.19 6.17
C THR A 134 -0.24 -15.58 5.69
N ALA A 135 -1.54 -15.92 5.80
CA ALA A 135 -2.09 -17.00 5.00
C ALA A 135 -1.57 -16.84 3.56
N PRO A 136 -1.20 -17.93 2.86
CA PRO A 136 -0.68 -17.84 1.51
C PRO A 136 -1.63 -16.97 0.68
N ILE A 137 -1.09 -15.89 0.10
CA ILE A 137 -1.89 -14.97 -0.71
C ILE A 137 -2.47 -15.80 -1.86
N VAL A 138 -3.77 -16.05 -1.82
CA VAL A 138 -4.48 -16.67 -2.94
C VAL A 138 -4.49 -15.65 -4.07
N ILE A 139 -3.70 -15.92 -5.11
CA ILE A 139 -3.66 -15.11 -6.33
C ILE A 139 -4.58 -15.75 -7.35
N PHE A 140 -5.66 -15.07 -7.71
CA PHE A 140 -6.58 -15.55 -8.73
C PHE A 140 -6.07 -15.23 -10.13
N HIS A 141 -5.94 -16.24 -10.98
CA HIS A 141 -5.59 -16.06 -12.40
C HIS A 141 -6.86 -15.80 -13.21
N LEU A 142 -7.13 -14.53 -13.53
CA LEU A 142 -8.41 -14.13 -14.12
C LEU A 142 -8.21 -13.31 -15.41
N PRO A 143 -9.08 -13.48 -16.41
CA PRO A 143 -9.16 -12.56 -17.54
C PRO A 143 -9.58 -11.16 -17.09
N ILE A 144 -9.13 -10.13 -17.82
CA ILE A 144 -9.34 -8.71 -17.47
C ILE A 144 -10.82 -8.35 -17.27
N ASN A 145 -11.72 -8.97 -18.04
CA ASN A 145 -13.15 -8.67 -18.00
C ASN A 145 -13.88 -9.09 -16.71
N TYR A 146 -13.28 -9.89 -15.83
CA TYR A 146 -13.89 -10.31 -14.56
C TYR A 146 -13.63 -9.35 -13.40
N LEU A 147 -12.83 -8.30 -13.59
CA LEU A 147 -12.35 -7.48 -12.48
C LEU A 147 -13.34 -6.43 -11.94
N LYS A 148 -14.50 -6.22 -12.59
CA LYS A 148 -15.37 -5.07 -12.28
C LYS A 148 -15.88 -5.03 -10.83
N ASP A 149 -16.28 -6.18 -10.29
CA ASP A 149 -16.87 -6.32 -8.96
C ASP A 149 -15.97 -7.12 -8.00
N LEU A 150 -14.68 -7.27 -8.33
CA LEU A 150 -13.74 -8.08 -7.56
C LEU A 150 -12.85 -7.21 -6.66
N SER A 151 -12.68 -7.64 -5.41
CA SER A 151 -11.68 -7.12 -4.48
C SER A 151 -10.73 -8.25 -4.08
N ALA A 152 -9.60 -8.39 -4.76
CA ALA A 152 -8.67 -9.49 -4.52
C ALA A 152 -7.27 -9.24 -5.10
N ASN A 153 -6.32 -10.08 -4.66
CA ASN A 153 -5.06 -10.27 -5.36
C ASN A 153 -5.31 -11.10 -6.63
N VAL A 154 -4.95 -10.54 -7.77
CA VAL A 154 -5.20 -11.15 -9.08
C VAL A 154 -3.94 -11.16 -9.92
N CYS A 155 -3.85 -12.13 -10.81
CA CYS A 155 -2.89 -12.19 -11.87
C CYS A 155 -3.63 -12.16 -13.20
N VAL A 156 -3.40 -11.11 -13.99
CA VAL A 156 -4.01 -10.93 -15.32
C VAL A 156 -2.95 -11.01 -16.40
N GLN A 157 -3.38 -11.28 -17.62
CA GLN A 157 -2.53 -11.29 -18.80
C GLN A 157 -3.11 -10.40 -19.89
N GLY A 158 -2.23 -9.77 -20.66
CA GLY A 158 -2.66 -8.92 -21.77
C GLY A 158 -1.49 -8.18 -22.42
N TYR A 159 -1.78 -7.50 -23.53
CA TYR A 159 -0.80 -6.69 -24.24
C TYR A 159 -0.74 -5.28 -23.65
N LEU A 160 0.47 -4.75 -23.48
CA LEU A 160 0.69 -3.36 -23.09
C LEU A 160 0.28 -2.43 -24.23
N LYS A 161 -0.85 -1.73 -24.08
CA LYS A 161 -1.36 -0.79 -25.09
C LYS A 161 -0.84 0.63 -24.86
N GLN A 162 -0.74 1.07 -23.62
CA GLN A 162 -0.11 2.33 -23.26
C GLN A 162 1.00 2.03 -22.28
N GLU A 163 2.21 2.50 -22.58
CA GLU A 163 3.41 2.26 -21.79
C GLU A 163 3.26 2.79 -20.36
N PHE A 164 4.06 2.26 -19.44
CA PHE A 164 4.07 2.75 -18.07
C PHE A 164 4.83 4.07 -18.02
N GLU A 165 4.10 5.16 -17.82
CA GLU A 165 4.65 6.51 -17.71
C GLU A 165 4.55 7.03 -16.28
N PRO A 166 5.52 7.84 -15.83
CA PRO A 166 5.49 8.43 -14.50
C PRO A 166 4.41 9.51 -14.41
N ILE A 167 3.51 9.38 -13.44
CA ILE A 167 2.50 10.37 -13.09
C ILE A 167 2.77 10.85 -11.66
N LYS A 168 2.80 12.17 -11.47
CA LYS A 168 2.85 12.77 -10.14
C LYS A 168 1.45 12.76 -9.52
N SER A 169 1.30 12.08 -8.39
CA SER A 169 0.04 12.01 -7.65
C SER A 169 0.29 12.15 -6.15
N TYR A 170 -0.37 13.13 -5.51
CA TYR A 170 -0.31 13.38 -4.05
C TYR A 170 1.11 13.39 -3.46
N GLY A 171 2.08 13.99 -4.16
CA GLY A 171 3.47 14.09 -3.70
C GLY A 171 4.31 12.82 -3.86
N SER A 172 3.79 11.81 -4.57
CA SER A 172 4.49 10.59 -4.98
C SER A 172 4.52 10.48 -6.51
N ILE A 173 5.51 9.75 -7.03
CA ILE A 173 5.57 9.35 -8.44
C ILE A 173 5.02 7.94 -8.52
N ILE A 174 4.00 7.73 -9.36
CA ILE A 174 3.44 6.42 -9.65
C ILE A 174 3.59 6.12 -11.15
N GLY A 175 3.66 4.85 -11.52
CA GLY A 175 3.60 4.42 -12.90
C GLY A 175 2.16 4.24 -13.31
N ALA A 176 1.79 4.66 -14.51
CA ALA A 176 0.45 4.39 -15.05
C ALA A 176 0.55 3.91 -16.50
N GLY A 177 -0.21 2.87 -16.82
CA GLY A 177 -0.30 2.34 -18.17
C GLY A 177 -1.63 1.64 -18.41
N VAL A 178 -1.82 1.13 -19.62
CA VAL A 178 -3.04 0.42 -20.01
C VAL A 178 -2.69 -0.89 -20.67
N VAL A 179 -3.33 -1.95 -20.18
CA VAL A 179 -3.19 -3.31 -20.70
C VAL A 179 -4.51 -3.73 -21.32
N VAL A 180 -4.44 -4.49 -22.41
CA VAL A 180 -5.62 -4.94 -23.16
C VAL A 180 -5.62 -6.45 -23.35
N ASP A 181 -6.82 -7.02 -23.28
CA ASP A 181 -7.11 -8.40 -23.61
C ASP A 181 -8.32 -8.40 -24.56
N GLY A 182 -8.04 -8.56 -25.86
CA GLY A 182 -9.03 -8.42 -26.92
C GLY A 182 -9.75 -7.06 -26.89
N GLU A 183 -11.05 -7.07 -26.63
CA GLU A 183 -11.87 -5.86 -26.57
C GLU A 183 -11.79 -5.12 -25.22
N THR A 184 -11.22 -5.73 -24.18
CA THR A 184 -11.25 -5.19 -22.83
C THR A 184 -9.95 -4.45 -22.50
N LYS A 185 -10.04 -3.27 -21.87
CA LYS A 185 -8.89 -2.50 -21.38
C LYS A 185 -8.88 -2.39 -19.86
N LEU A 186 -7.71 -2.49 -19.25
CA LEU A 186 -7.49 -2.32 -17.82
C LEU A 186 -6.48 -1.21 -17.58
N GLN A 187 -6.81 -0.28 -16.69
CA GLN A 187 -5.83 0.66 -16.17
C GLN A 187 -4.97 -0.05 -15.12
N VAL A 188 -3.66 0.12 -15.23
CA VAL A 188 -2.69 -0.42 -14.29
C VAL A 188 -1.94 0.75 -13.65
N ARG A 189 -1.81 0.75 -12.32
CA ARG A 189 -0.99 1.70 -11.56
C ARG A 189 0.09 0.96 -10.79
N ILE A 190 1.30 1.49 -10.82
CA ILE A 190 2.47 0.94 -10.14
C ILE A 190 2.86 1.91 -9.03
N THR A 191 2.76 1.49 -7.77
CA THR A 191 2.94 2.39 -6.61
C THR A 191 4.41 2.78 -6.42
N LYS A 192 5.34 1.83 -6.59
CA LYS A 192 6.78 2.04 -6.54
C LYS A 192 7.34 2.17 -7.96
N PHE A 193 7.20 3.36 -8.54
CA PHE A 193 7.70 3.67 -9.88
C PHE A 193 8.61 4.89 -9.86
N SER A 194 9.64 4.88 -10.70
CA SER A 194 10.65 5.92 -10.81
C SER A 194 11.11 6.07 -12.26
N ASP A 195 11.79 7.18 -12.56
CA ASP A 195 12.38 7.38 -13.90
C ASP A 195 13.45 6.33 -14.25
N SER A 196 14.01 5.64 -13.24
CA SER A 196 14.95 4.53 -13.40
C SER A 196 14.28 3.16 -13.60
N SER A 197 12.95 3.09 -13.54
CA SER A 197 12.22 1.84 -13.72
C SER A 197 12.37 1.28 -15.14
N PRO A 198 12.43 -0.06 -15.33
CA PRO A 198 12.60 -0.66 -16.65
C PRO A 198 11.49 -0.24 -17.62
N LYS A 199 11.88 0.23 -18.81
CA LYS A 199 10.92 0.56 -19.87
C LYS A 199 10.49 -0.72 -20.59
N ILE A 200 9.18 -0.94 -20.64
CA ILE A 200 8.56 -2.05 -21.34
C ILE A 200 7.94 -1.50 -22.64
N PRO A 201 8.37 -1.99 -23.83
CA PRO A 201 7.83 -1.49 -25.10
C PRO A 201 6.34 -1.76 -25.27
N GLN A 202 5.63 -0.82 -25.90
CA GLN A 202 4.26 -1.04 -26.37
C GLN A 202 4.13 -2.35 -27.16
N GLY A 203 3.05 -3.07 -26.93
CA GLY A 203 2.72 -4.32 -27.61
C GLY A 203 3.35 -5.57 -27.02
N THR A 204 4.13 -5.42 -25.94
CA THR A 204 4.65 -6.57 -25.18
C THR A 204 3.51 -7.27 -24.45
N PHE A 205 3.50 -8.61 -24.49
CA PHE A 205 2.54 -9.41 -23.70
C PHE A 205 3.05 -9.59 -22.27
N LEU A 206 2.21 -9.24 -21.31
CA LEU A 206 2.57 -9.17 -19.90
C LEU A 206 1.70 -10.11 -19.07
N LYS A 207 2.30 -10.65 -18.01
CA LYS A 207 1.62 -11.27 -16.88
C LYS A 207 1.81 -10.35 -15.67
N ILE A 208 0.73 -9.82 -15.13
CA ILE A 208 0.75 -8.75 -14.12
C ILE A 208 0.04 -9.25 -12.87
N THR A 209 0.74 -9.21 -11.76
CA THR A 209 0.18 -9.52 -10.44
C THR A 209 -0.11 -8.23 -9.70
N GLY A 210 -1.27 -8.11 -9.08
CA GLY A 210 -1.63 -6.90 -8.33
C GLY A 210 -2.94 -7.05 -7.58
N VAL A 211 -3.35 -5.97 -6.93
CA VAL A 211 -4.59 -5.87 -6.18
C VAL A 211 -5.60 -5.08 -6.99
N THR A 212 -6.81 -5.61 -7.13
CA THR A 212 -7.96 -4.84 -7.58
C THR A 212 -8.94 -4.66 -6.43
N VAL A 213 -9.67 -3.55 -6.43
CA VAL A 213 -10.69 -3.22 -5.43
C VAL A 213 -11.97 -2.89 -6.18
N ALA A 214 -13.05 -3.58 -5.83
CA ALA A 214 -14.36 -3.33 -6.39
C ALA A 214 -14.77 -1.88 -6.13
N SER A 215 -15.19 -1.19 -7.19
CA SER A 215 -15.64 0.19 -7.13
C SER A 215 -16.94 0.32 -7.92
N ASP A 216 -17.94 0.89 -7.27
CA ASP A 216 -19.17 1.40 -7.88
C ASP A 216 -18.89 2.64 -8.74
N LYS A 217 -17.83 3.38 -8.41
CA LYS A 217 -17.39 4.61 -9.09
C LYS A 217 -16.31 4.31 -10.12
N GLY A 218 -16.74 4.04 -11.36
CA GLY A 218 -15.85 3.98 -12.53
C GLY A 218 -15.32 2.58 -12.88
N PRO A 219 -14.47 2.47 -13.91
CA PRO A 219 -13.88 1.19 -14.31
C PRO A 219 -12.90 0.67 -13.24
N PRO A 220 -12.73 -0.65 -13.10
CA PRO A 220 -11.78 -1.21 -12.15
C PRO A 220 -10.35 -0.80 -12.51
N LEU A 221 -9.55 -0.67 -11.47
CA LEU A 221 -8.14 -0.37 -11.51
C LEU A 221 -7.37 -1.56 -10.94
N LEU A 222 -6.25 -1.90 -11.57
CA LEU A 222 -5.28 -2.81 -11.01
C LEU A 222 -4.11 -2.03 -10.42
N THR A 223 -3.91 -2.15 -9.12
CA THR A 223 -2.78 -1.57 -8.40
C THR A 223 -1.71 -2.63 -8.22
N VAL A 224 -0.50 -2.31 -8.66
CA VAL A 224 0.68 -3.17 -8.64
C VAL A 224 1.70 -2.50 -7.72
N ASP A 225 2.40 -3.27 -6.89
CA ASP A 225 3.35 -2.69 -5.95
C ASP A 225 4.60 -2.17 -6.66
N SER A 226 5.22 -3.01 -7.50
CA SER A 226 6.43 -2.62 -8.23
C SER A 226 6.52 -3.25 -9.61
N MET A 227 7.54 -2.84 -10.39
CA MET A 227 7.84 -3.46 -11.68
C MET A 227 8.20 -4.96 -11.57
N GLU A 228 8.59 -5.46 -10.39
CA GLU A 228 8.92 -6.88 -10.17
C GLU A 228 7.70 -7.81 -10.28
N ASP A 229 6.50 -7.26 -10.07
CA ASP A 229 5.23 -7.98 -10.18
C ASP A 229 4.73 -8.09 -11.63
N ILE A 230 5.49 -7.55 -12.59
CA ILE A 230 5.21 -7.54 -14.01
C ILE A 230 6.21 -8.45 -14.72
N LYS A 231 5.73 -9.55 -15.28
CA LYS A 231 6.54 -10.50 -16.05
C LYS A 231 6.28 -10.35 -17.54
N ILE A 232 7.36 -10.23 -18.31
CA ILE A 232 7.31 -10.26 -19.77
C ILE A 232 7.19 -11.72 -20.22
N CYS A 233 6.17 -12.02 -21.02
CA CYS A 233 6.02 -13.34 -21.63
C CYS A 233 6.78 -13.36 -22.97
N SER A 234 8.06 -13.69 -22.93
CA SER A 234 8.98 -13.67 -24.09
C SER A 234 8.53 -14.55 -25.26
N ASP A 235 7.75 -15.59 -24.98
CA ASP A 235 7.31 -16.57 -25.98
C ASP A 235 6.14 -16.08 -26.83
N VAL A 236 5.59 -14.90 -26.49
CA VAL A 236 4.46 -14.28 -27.20
C VAL A 236 4.96 -13.14 -28.06
N LYS A 237 4.56 -13.14 -29.34
CA LYS A 237 4.96 -12.11 -30.31
C LYS A 237 4.49 -10.72 -29.88
N VAL A 238 5.42 -9.76 -29.88
CA VAL A 238 5.12 -8.34 -29.69
C VAL A 238 4.19 -7.86 -30.82
N LEU A 239 3.08 -7.22 -30.45
CA LEU A 239 2.13 -6.70 -31.43
C LEU A 239 2.54 -5.30 -31.91
N ALA A 240 2.34 -5.04 -33.19
CA ALA A 240 2.50 -3.72 -33.77
C ALA A 240 1.35 -2.78 -33.36
N SER A 241 1.63 -1.47 -33.32
CA SER A 241 0.65 -0.43 -32.95
C SER A 241 -0.63 -0.47 -33.79
N THR A 242 -0.54 -0.83 -35.07
CA THR A 242 -1.68 -1.00 -35.98
C THR A 242 -2.66 -2.09 -35.53
N VAL A 243 -2.15 -3.16 -34.91
CA VAL A 243 -2.94 -4.27 -34.38
C VAL A 243 -3.51 -3.93 -32.99
N LEU A 244 -2.74 -3.21 -32.17
CA LEU A 244 -3.14 -2.79 -30.81
C LEU A 244 -4.19 -1.69 -30.76
N SER A 245 -4.11 -0.74 -31.70
CA SER A 245 -5.00 0.43 -31.75
C SER A 245 -6.50 0.06 -31.66
N PRO A 246 -7.03 -0.92 -32.43
CA PRO A 246 -8.44 -1.30 -32.35
C PRO A 246 -8.84 -2.09 -31.09
N MET A 247 -7.89 -2.59 -30.28
CA MET A 247 -8.14 -3.39 -29.08
C MET A 247 -8.59 -2.51 -27.89
N GLY A 248 -9.13 -3.11 -26.83
CA GLY A 248 -9.42 -2.38 -25.58
C GLY A 248 -10.47 -1.27 -25.71
N ARG A 249 -11.55 -1.55 -26.44
CA ARG A 249 -12.66 -0.61 -26.67
C ARG A 249 -13.49 -0.38 -25.42
N ARG A 250 -13.53 -1.34 -24.49
CA ARG A 250 -14.43 -1.33 -23.32
C ARG A 250 -13.67 -1.61 -22.02
N PRO A 251 -14.04 -1.01 -20.89
CA PRO A 251 -13.54 -1.44 -19.59
C PRO A 251 -14.14 -2.80 -19.19
N PRO A 252 -13.64 -3.46 -18.12
CA PRO A 252 -14.26 -4.66 -17.59
C PRO A 252 -15.70 -4.39 -17.17
N ASN A 253 -16.58 -5.33 -17.47
CA ASN A 253 -18.01 -5.26 -17.18
C ASN A 253 -18.39 -6.40 -16.22
N LYS A 254 -19.59 -6.32 -15.62
CA LYS A 254 -20.11 -7.38 -14.77
C LYS A 254 -20.23 -8.70 -15.56
N ARG A 255 -19.27 -9.59 -15.39
CA ARG A 255 -19.41 -11.02 -15.69
C ARG A 255 -19.29 -11.76 -14.37
N LYS A 256 -20.29 -12.59 -14.04
CA LYS A 256 -20.18 -13.52 -12.92
C LYS A 256 -19.05 -14.50 -13.24
N PHE A 257 -18.04 -14.55 -12.36
CA PHE A 257 -17.12 -15.67 -12.35
C PHE A 257 -17.85 -16.82 -11.65
N ASP A 258 -18.19 -17.86 -12.40
CA ASP A 258 -18.93 -19.00 -11.87
C ASP A 258 -17.92 -20.00 -11.29
N TRP A 259 -17.72 -19.93 -9.97
CA TRP A 259 -16.75 -20.77 -9.24
C TRP A 259 -16.95 -22.27 -9.49
N GLU A 260 -18.17 -22.69 -9.80
CA GLU A 260 -18.51 -24.09 -10.06
C GLU A 260 -17.95 -24.64 -11.37
N GLU A 261 -17.78 -23.82 -12.42
CA GLU A 261 -17.28 -24.32 -13.70
C GLU A 261 -15.79 -24.68 -13.65
N GLU A 262 -15.00 -23.96 -12.84
CA GLU A 262 -13.56 -24.19 -12.74
C GLU A 262 -13.24 -25.44 -11.89
N GLU A 263 -14.01 -25.71 -10.82
CA GLU A 263 -13.93 -26.98 -10.09
C GLU A 263 -14.39 -28.15 -10.96
N LYS A 264 -15.49 -28.01 -11.70
CA LYS A 264 -15.98 -29.04 -12.64
C LYS A 264 -14.97 -29.32 -13.76
N GLN A 265 -14.21 -28.32 -14.22
CA GLN A 265 -13.15 -28.52 -15.22
C GLN A 265 -11.86 -29.12 -14.65
N LYS A 266 -11.52 -28.84 -13.38
CA LYS A 266 -10.39 -29.49 -12.68
C LYS A 266 -10.68 -30.98 -12.39
N LEU A 267 -11.91 -31.31 -12.01
CA LEU A 267 -12.37 -32.70 -11.80
C LEU A 267 -12.44 -33.52 -13.11
N LYS A 268 -12.75 -32.89 -14.25
CA LYS A 268 -12.75 -33.57 -15.57
C LYS A 268 -11.36 -33.82 -16.16
N LYS A 269 -10.31 -33.16 -15.67
CA LYS A 269 -8.93 -33.35 -16.13
C LYS A 269 -8.13 -34.33 -15.26
N THR A 270 -8.74 -34.82 -14.18
CA THR A 270 -8.12 -35.76 -13.22
C THR A 270 -8.86 -37.11 -13.17
N GLY A 271 -9.83 -37.34 -14.06
CA GLY A 271 -10.54 -38.60 -14.24
C GLY A 271 -10.32 -39.18 -15.62
#